data_AF-A0A0U4CFJ8-F1
#
_entry.id   AF-A0A0U4CFJ8-F1
#
_cell.length_a   1.000
_cell.length_b   1.000
_cell.length_c   1.000
_cell.angle_alpha   90.00
_cell.angle_beta   90.00
_cell.angle_gamma   90.00
#
_symmetry.space_group_name_H-M   'P 1'
#
loop_
_entity.id
_entity.type
_entity.pdbx_description
1 polymer ?
#
loop_
_entity_poly.entity_id
_entity_poly.type
_entity_poly.pdbx_seq_one_letter_code
_entity_poly.pdbx_strand_id
1 'polypeptide(L)'
;MTSQSDELVDEIEQIRERLAHTVDALVDRTNPKNIARRTLEDVKGRFVAPDGSLRYENVVPVVLGVVGTVAAVVVLRKVLG
;
A
#
# COMPACT_ATOMS: atom_id res chain seq x y z
N MET A 1 -19.82 -4.80 -49.23
CA MET A 1 -20.06 -5.25 -47.83
C MET A 1 -18.74 -5.59 -47.12
N THR A 2 -17.77 -6.24 -47.78
CA THR A 2 -16.46 -6.57 -47.19
C THR A 2 -15.64 -5.35 -46.74
N SER A 3 -15.57 -4.29 -47.56
CA SER A 3 -14.77 -3.09 -47.25
C SER A 3 -15.22 -2.32 -46.00
N GLN A 4 -16.53 -2.36 -45.68
CA GLN A 4 -17.07 -1.71 -44.48
C GLN A 4 -16.80 -2.55 -43.22
N SER A 5 -16.68 -3.86 -43.36
CA SER A 5 -16.28 -4.75 -42.27
C SER A 5 -14.78 -4.61 -41.97
N ASP A 6 -13.94 -4.49 -43.00
CA ASP A 6 -12.49 -4.25 -42.83
C ASP A 6 -12.22 -2.92 -42.13
N GLU A 7 -12.93 -1.85 -42.52
CA GLU A 7 -12.81 -0.53 -41.87
C GLU A 7 -13.19 -0.58 -40.38
N LEU A 8 -14.23 -1.33 -40.03
CA LEU A 8 -14.64 -1.51 -38.63
C LEU A 8 -13.63 -2.33 -37.82
N VAL A 9 -13.00 -3.34 -38.44
CA VAL A 9 -11.95 -4.13 -37.78
C VAL A 9 -10.73 -3.26 -37.50
N ASP A 10 -10.31 -2.44 -38.46
CA ASP A 10 -9.18 -1.51 -38.28
C ASP A 10 -9.44 -0.47 -37.20
N GLU A 11 -10.68 0.04 -37.10
CA GLU A 11 -11.06 0.98 -36.04
C GLU A 11 -11.04 0.32 -34.66
N ILE A 12 -11.51 -0.93 -34.55
CA ILE A 12 -11.46 -1.71 -33.30
C ILE A 12 -10.01 -1.94 -32.87
N GLU A 13 -9.11 -2.29 -33.79
CA GLU A 13 -7.69 -2.51 -33.49
C GLU A 13 -7.05 -1.22 -32.91
N GLN A 14 -7.31 -0.07 -33.54
CA GLN A 14 -6.84 1.23 -33.06
C GLN A 14 -7.41 1.61 -31.69
N ILE A 15 -8.70 1.33 -31.45
CA ILE A 15 -9.33 1.56 -30.14
C ILE A 15 -8.69 0.67 -29.06
N ARG A 16 -8.40 -0.59 -29.39
CA ARG A 16 -7.77 -1.54 -28.45
C ARG A 16 -6.35 -1.12 -28.08
N GLU A 17 -5.55 -0.65 -29.03
CA GLU A 17 -4.21 -0.12 -28.74
C GLU A 17 -4.27 1.10 -27.82
N ARG A 18 -5.18 2.04 -28.09
CA ARG A 18 -5.39 3.22 -27.23
C ARG A 18 -5.83 2.83 -25.83
N LEU A 19 -6.70 1.82 -25.70
CA LEU A 19 -7.14 1.33 -24.40
C LEU A 19 -5.98 0.66 -23.65
N ALA A 20 -5.19 -0.20 -24.30
CA ALA A 20 -4.02 -0.83 -23.70
C ALA A 20 -3.05 0.21 -23.13
N HIS A 21 -2.72 1.24 -23.93
CA HIS A 21 -1.87 2.34 -23.48
C HIS A 21 -2.47 3.11 -22.29
N THR A 22 -3.79 3.35 -22.31
CA THR A 22 -4.49 4.04 -21.22
C THR A 22 -4.52 3.20 -19.95
N VAL A 23 -4.72 1.89 -20.08
CA VAL A 23 -4.72 0.93 -18.97
C VAL A 23 -3.33 0.85 -18.35
N ASP A 24 -2.26 0.72 -19.15
CA ASP A 24 -0.88 0.71 -18.63
C ASP A 24 -0.56 1.99 -17.87
N ALA A 25 -0.91 3.16 -18.42
CA ALA A 25 -0.74 4.43 -17.74
C ALA A 25 -1.55 4.52 -16.43
N LEU A 26 -2.75 3.93 -16.39
CA LEU A 26 -3.56 3.87 -15.18
C LEU A 26 -2.95 2.92 -14.15
N VAL A 27 -2.46 1.75 -14.56
CA VAL A 27 -1.78 0.76 -13.70
C VAL A 27 -0.51 1.37 -13.10
N ASP A 28 0.25 2.16 -13.85
CA ASP A 28 1.43 2.86 -13.34
C ASP A 28 1.07 4.00 -12.39
N ARG A 29 -0.02 4.73 -12.66
CA ARG A 29 -0.48 5.80 -11.76
C ARG A 29 -1.13 5.27 -10.48
N THR A 30 -1.85 4.16 -10.59
CA THR A 30 -2.42 3.42 -9.46
C THR A 30 -1.43 2.40 -8.91
N ASN A 31 -0.16 2.46 -9.32
CA ASN A 31 0.83 1.46 -8.98
C ASN A 31 0.86 1.34 -7.45
N PRO A 32 0.49 0.17 -6.92
CA PRO A 32 0.30 -0.04 -5.49
C PRO A 32 1.58 0.30 -4.70
N LYS A 33 2.75 0.31 -5.33
CA LYS A 33 4.01 0.75 -4.72
C LYS A 33 3.98 2.19 -4.23
N ASN A 34 3.41 3.13 -4.99
CA ASN A 34 3.35 4.53 -4.59
C ASN A 34 2.34 4.76 -3.47
N ILE A 35 1.22 4.04 -3.52
CA ILE A 35 0.22 4.03 -2.45
C ILE A 35 0.84 3.46 -1.18
N ALA A 36 1.49 2.29 -1.26
CA ALA A 36 2.17 1.67 -0.13
C ALA A 36 3.26 2.55 0.47
N ARG A 37 4.07 3.23 -0.36
CA ARG A 37 5.08 4.19 0.13
C ARG A 37 4.46 5.32 0.93
N ARG A 38 3.38 5.93 0.41
CA ARG A 38 2.69 7.02 1.10
C ARG A 38 2.07 6.54 2.41
N THR A 39 1.44 5.38 2.42
CA THR A 39 0.91 4.77 3.65
C THR A 39 2.02 4.50 4.67
N LEU A 40 3.18 4.00 4.24
CA LEU A 40 4.32 3.78 5.13
C LEU A 40 4.87 5.10 5.70
N GLU A 41 4.96 6.14 4.89
CA GLU A 41 5.36 7.48 5.33
C GLU A 41 4.38 8.07 6.35
N ASP A 42 3.07 7.93 6.10
CA ASP A 42 2.02 8.38 7.03
C ASP A 42 2.10 7.64 8.38
N VAL A 43 2.30 6.32 8.35
CA VAL A 43 2.50 5.51 9.56
C VAL A 43 3.78 5.92 10.27
N LYS A 44 4.90 6.06 9.55
CA LYS A 44 6.17 6.49 10.14
C LYS A 44 6.05 7.88 10.78
N GLY A 45 5.32 8.80 10.16
CA GLY A 45 5.07 10.15 10.67
C GLY A 45 4.33 10.19 12.02
N ARG A 46 3.62 9.12 12.37
CA ARG A 46 3.03 8.95 13.72
C ARG A 46 4.08 8.73 14.79
N PHE A 47 5.23 8.13 14.46
CA PHE A 47 6.27 7.78 15.43
C PHE A 47 7.53 8.66 15.32
N VAL A 48 7.77 9.26 14.16
CA VAL A 48 8.96 10.04 13.85
C VAL A 48 8.55 11.44 13.38
N ALA A 49 9.17 12.47 13.93
CA ALA A 49 8.96 13.85 13.53
C ALA A 49 9.79 14.20 12.26
N PRO A 50 9.51 15.33 11.59
CA PRO A 50 10.20 15.71 10.36
C PRO A 50 11.72 15.90 10.51
N ASP A 51 12.18 16.24 11.71
CA ASP A 51 13.59 16.37 12.09
C ASP A 51 14.28 15.02 12.39
N GLY A 52 13.55 13.91 12.29
CA GLY A 52 14.03 12.57 12.60
C GLY A 52 13.94 12.19 14.08
N SER A 53 13.45 13.09 14.94
CA SER A 53 13.27 12.77 16.37
C SER A 53 12.09 11.82 16.60
N LEU A 54 12.17 11.02 17.66
CA LEU A 54 11.07 10.14 18.04
C LEU A 54 9.97 10.93 18.75
N ARG A 55 8.72 10.68 18.36
CA ARG A 55 7.54 11.15 19.07
C ARG A 55 7.30 10.26 20.29
N TYR A 56 8.00 10.55 21.39
CA TYR A 56 7.94 9.75 22.62
C TYR A 56 6.51 9.55 23.14
N GLU A 57 5.63 10.53 22.97
CA GLU A 57 4.20 10.43 23.30
C GLU A 57 3.52 9.23 22.63
N ASN A 58 3.91 8.88 21.41
CA ASN A 58 3.34 7.75 20.66
C ASN A 58 4.15 6.46 20.81
N VAL A 59 5.48 6.57 20.94
CA VAL A 59 6.37 5.40 21.05
C VAL A 59 6.26 4.74 22.43
N VAL A 60 6.28 5.52 23.51
CA VAL A 60 6.25 5.02 24.89
C VAL A 60 5.06 4.09 25.17
N PRO A 61 3.79 4.46 24.89
CA PRO A 61 2.66 3.58 25.18
C PRO A 61 2.69 2.29 24.37
N VAL A 62 3.15 2.33 23.11
CA VAL A 62 3.27 1.12 22.27
C VAL A 62 4.31 0.17 22.86
N VAL A 63 5.49 0.70 23.23
CA VAL A 63 6.55 -0.10 23.84
C VAL A 63 6.06 -0.72 25.16
N LEU A 64 5.43 0.07 26.03
CA LEU A 64 4.87 -0.42 27.29
C LEU A 64 3.80 -1.50 27.06
N GLY A 65 2.94 -1.32 26.06
CA GLY A 65 1.92 -2.30 25.69
C GLY A 65 2.51 -3.63 25.22
N VAL A 66 3.54 -3.58 24.37
CA VAL A 66 4.24 -4.78 23.89
C VAL A 66 4.96 -5.49 25.04
N VAL A 67 5.74 -4.75 25.82
CA VAL A 67 6.48 -5.31 26.98
C VAL A 67 5.50 -5.93 27.99
N GLY A 68 4.41 -5.23 28.31
CA GLY A 68 3.38 -5.72 29.23
C GLY A 68 2.71 -6.99 28.72
N THR A 69 2.38 -7.04 27.42
CA THR A 69 1.76 -8.22 26.79
C THR A 69 2.71 -9.42 26.80
N VAL A 70 3.97 -9.22 26.43
CA VAL A 70 4.98 -10.29 26.46
C VAL A 70 5.18 -10.80 27.89
N ALA A 71 5.30 -9.90 28.87
CA ALA A 71 5.42 -10.27 30.28
C ALA A 71 4.20 -11.09 30.75
N ALA A 72 2.98 -10.65 30.41
CA ALA A 72 1.75 -11.35 30.75
C ALA A 72 1.71 -12.76 30.14
N VAL A 73 2.07 -12.92 28.86
CA VAL A 73 2.13 -14.22 28.18
C VAL A 73 3.15 -15.16 28.82
N VAL A 74 4.34 -14.64 29.18
CA VAL A 74 5.38 -15.44 29.85
C VAL A 74 4.92 -15.91 31.22
N VAL A 75 4.31 -15.03 32.02
CA VAL A 75 3.74 -15.38 33.33
C VAL A 75 2.64 -16.43 33.17
N LEU A 76 1.74 -16.25 32.20
CA LEU A 76 0.66 -17.17 31.94
C LEU A 76 1.19 -18.57 31.54
N ARG A 77 2.18 -18.62 30.66
CA ARG A 77 2.85 -19.88 30.29
C ARG A 77 3.52 -20.57 31.48
N LYS A 78 4.09 -19.80 32.41
CA LYS A 78 4.73 -20.34 33.61
C LYS A 78 3.72 -20.89 34.64
N VAL A 79 2.50 -20.37 34.67
CA VAL A 79 1.47 -20.77 35.63
C VAL A 79 0.59 -21.90 35.10
N LEU A 80 0.34 -21.94 33.79
CA LEU A 80 -0.53 -22.93 33.14
C LEU A 80 0.21 -24.12 32.50
N GLY A 81 1.53 -24.05 32.38
CA GLY A 81 2.38 -25.14 31.92
C GLY A 81 3.20 -25.72 33.07
#